data_AF-A0A2V6NRV0-F1
#
_entry.id   AF-A0A2V6NRV0-F1
#
_cell.length_a   1.000
_cell.length_b   1.000
_cell.length_c   1.000
_cell.angle_alpha   90.00
_cell.angle_beta   90.00
_cell.angle_gamma   90.00
#
_symmetry.space_group_name_H-M   'P 1'
#
loop_
_entity.id
_entity.type
_entity.pdbx_description
1 polymer ?
#
loop_
_entity_poly.entity_id
_entity_poly.type
_entity_poly.pdbx_seq_one_letter_code
_entity_poly.pdbx_strand_id
1 'polypeptide(L)'
;MSLPATAANLPSGFTEEQFGGNLSGSPTAMAFAPDGRLFVCLQSGQLRVIKNGSLLSAPFASLTVDSSGERGLLGIAFDPNFATNHYLYVYYTVATSPIHNRVSRFTAAGDAAIPGSEAIILELDNLSSATNHNGGAIHFGPDGKLYIGVGENANGANSQTLSNLLGKMLRINSDGSIPTDNPFYNTATGSNRAIWALGLAVVNELVSNVAVPPIFNIPVIGVA
;
A
#
# COMPACT_ATOMS: atom_id res chain seq x y z
N MET A 1 -25.26 16.32 -5.59
CA MET A 1 -24.62 17.65 -5.68
C MET A 1 -23.27 17.54 -4.98
N SER A 2 -22.17 17.77 -5.68
CA SER A 2 -20.84 17.89 -5.07
C SER A 2 -20.78 19.26 -4.40
N LEU A 3 -20.61 19.31 -3.08
CA LEU A 3 -20.21 20.55 -2.43
C LEU A 3 -18.76 20.85 -2.88
N PRO A 4 -18.44 22.09 -3.30
CA PRO A 4 -17.04 22.44 -3.53
C PRO A 4 -16.28 22.28 -2.22
N ALA A 5 -15.08 21.69 -2.28
CA ALA A 5 -14.18 21.67 -1.14
C ALA A 5 -13.91 23.13 -0.72
N THR A 6 -14.19 23.47 0.53
CA THR A 6 -13.84 24.78 1.08
C THR A 6 -12.33 24.84 1.21
N ALA A 7 -11.69 25.81 0.54
CA ALA A 7 -10.25 26.05 0.68
C ALA A 7 -9.90 26.16 2.17
N ALA A 8 -8.89 25.40 2.61
CA ALA A 8 -8.47 25.43 3.99
C ALA A 8 -7.89 26.82 4.34
N ASN A 9 -8.05 27.27 5.59
CA ASN A 9 -7.24 28.38 6.09
C ASN A 9 -5.82 27.87 6.28
N LEU A 10 -4.97 28.09 5.29
CA LEU A 10 -3.59 27.61 5.32
C LEU A 10 -2.70 28.58 6.13
N PRO A 11 -1.70 28.06 6.86
CA PRO A 11 -0.66 28.89 7.46
C PRO A 11 0.07 29.74 6.42
N SER A 12 0.69 30.83 6.87
CA SER A 12 1.51 31.66 5.98
C SER A 12 2.60 30.82 5.31
N GLY A 13 2.76 30.98 3.99
CA GLY A 13 3.71 30.22 3.17
C GLY A 13 3.16 28.95 2.51
N PHE A 14 1.88 28.61 2.74
CA PHE A 14 1.22 27.46 2.11
C PHE A 14 0.13 27.89 1.12
N THR A 15 -0.01 27.13 0.04
CA THR A 15 -1.08 27.27 -0.96
C THR A 15 -1.72 25.91 -1.22
N GLU A 16 -3.02 25.91 -1.49
CA GLU A 16 -3.78 24.73 -1.90
C GLU A 16 -4.27 24.97 -3.32
N GLU A 17 -4.04 23.99 -4.19
CA GLU A 17 -4.52 24.00 -5.56
C GLU A 17 -5.19 22.65 -5.86
N GLN A 18 -6.33 22.69 -6.53
CA GLN A 18 -6.97 21.48 -7.01
C GLN A 18 -6.11 20.86 -8.12
N PHE A 19 -5.63 19.63 -7.88
CA PHE A 19 -4.85 18.87 -8.86
C PHE A 19 -5.64 17.69 -9.41
N GLY A 20 -5.63 17.47 -10.73
CA GLY A 20 -6.22 16.30 -11.35
C GLY A 20 -7.73 16.36 -11.60
N GLY A 21 -8.43 17.42 -11.19
CA GLY A 21 -9.87 17.55 -11.36
C GLY A 21 -10.70 16.80 -10.30
N ASN A 22 -11.97 16.54 -10.57
CA ASN A 22 -12.89 15.95 -9.59
C ASN A 22 -12.78 14.42 -9.59
N LEU A 23 -12.37 13.86 -8.45
CA LEU A 23 -12.33 12.44 -8.19
C LEU A 23 -13.58 12.02 -7.41
N SER A 24 -14.39 11.11 -7.96
CA SER A 24 -15.53 10.52 -7.26
C SER A 24 -15.12 9.23 -6.56
N GLY A 25 -15.55 9.04 -5.31
CA GLY A 25 -15.21 7.88 -4.47
C GLY A 25 -14.44 8.30 -3.22
N SER A 26 -13.89 7.31 -2.50
CA SER A 26 -13.09 7.52 -1.28
C SER A 26 -11.63 7.18 -1.57
N PRO A 27 -10.74 8.17 -1.78
CA PRO A 27 -9.32 7.93 -1.93
C PRO A 27 -8.71 7.36 -0.65
N THR A 28 -7.81 6.39 -0.80
CA THR A 28 -7.20 5.66 0.32
C THR A 28 -5.68 5.74 0.31
N ALA A 29 -5.07 5.79 -0.88
CA ALA A 29 -3.64 5.94 -1.07
C ALA A 29 -3.34 6.57 -2.43
N MET A 30 -2.16 7.17 -2.57
CA MET A 30 -1.69 7.69 -3.84
C MET A 30 -0.17 7.62 -3.94
N ALA A 31 0.34 7.49 -5.17
CA ALA A 31 1.77 7.51 -5.44
C ALA A 31 2.06 8.12 -6.82
N PHE A 32 3.12 8.90 -6.90
CA PHE A 32 3.67 9.31 -8.19
C PHE A 32 4.44 8.15 -8.81
N ALA A 33 4.12 7.83 -10.06
CA ALA A 33 4.93 6.97 -10.89
C ALA A 33 6.23 7.71 -11.28
N PRO A 34 7.34 6.98 -11.53
CA PRO A 34 8.59 7.58 -12.01
C PRO A 34 8.46 8.40 -13.32
N ASP A 35 7.38 8.19 -14.08
CA ASP A 35 7.07 8.94 -15.30
C ASP A 35 6.21 10.21 -15.07
N GLY A 36 5.95 10.56 -13.80
CA GLY A 36 5.25 11.79 -13.40
C GLY A 36 3.73 11.68 -13.32
N ARG A 37 3.12 10.54 -13.66
CA ARG A 37 1.69 10.31 -13.43
C ARG A 37 1.40 10.11 -11.95
N LEU A 38 0.27 10.63 -11.47
CA LEU A 38 -0.21 10.36 -10.11
C LEU A 38 -1.26 9.26 -10.16
N PHE A 39 -1.04 8.19 -9.41
CA PHE A 39 -1.98 7.09 -9.26
C PHE A 39 -2.69 7.21 -7.92
N VAL A 40 -4.00 7.01 -7.92
CA VAL A 40 -4.86 7.14 -6.74
C VAL A 40 -5.71 5.90 -6.56
N CYS A 41 -5.54 5.23 -5.42
CA CYS A 41 -6.38 4.14 -4.98
C CYS A 41 -7.72 4.69 -4.47
N LEU A 42 -8.82 4.13 -4.96
CA LEU A 42 -10.15 4.31 -4.39
C LEU A 42 -10.51 3.07 -3.59
N GLN A 43 -11.09 3.27 -2.40
CA GLN A 43 -11.50 2.20 -1.49
C GLN A 43 -12.33 1.10 -2.18
N SER A 44 -13.17 1.48 -3.14
CA SER A 44 -14.03 0.58 -3.93
C SER A 44 -13.30 -0.31 -4.94
N GLY A 45 -11.96 -0.26 -5.00
CA GLY A 45 -11.13 -1.14 -5.84
C GLY A 45 -10.65 -0.52 -7.15
N GLN A 46 -10.96 0.75 -7.41
CA GLN A 46 -10.49 1.43 -8.63
C GLN A 46 -9.13 2.08 -8.41
N LEU A 47 -8.18 1.80 -9.29
CA LEU A 47 -6.92 2.52 -9.40
C LEU A 47 -7.06 3.58 -10.50
N ARG A 48 -7.06 4.86 -10.11
CA ARG A 48 -7.23 6.01 -11.03
C ARG A 48 -5.90 6.66 -11.35
N VAL A 49 -5.82 7.33 -12.50
CA VAL A 49 -4.60 7.99 -12.98
C VAL A 49 -4.90 9.43 -13.30
N ILE A 50 -4.07 10.32 -12.77
CA ILE A 50 -3.98 11.72 -13.16
C ILE A 50 -2.70 11.88 -13.98
N LYS A 51 -2.84 12.41 -15.19
CA LYS A 51 -1.76 12.61 -16.15
C LYS A 51 -1.84 14.03 -16.68
N ASN A 52 -0.73 14.76 -16.65
CA ASN A 52 -0.67 16.16 -17.09
C ASN A 52 -1.76 17.02 -16.42
N GLY A 53 -1.96 16.84 -15.11
CA GLY A 53 -2.95 17.58 -14.32
C GLY A 53 -4.42 17.20 -14.55
N SER A 54 -4.71 16.19 -15.38
CA SER A 54 -6.07 15.74 -15.69
C SER A 54 -6.33 14.29 -15.30
N LEU A 55 -7.44 14.02 -14.62
CA LEU A 55 -7.93 12.67 -14.35
C LEU A 55 -8.34 11.97 -15.65
N LEU A 56 -7.78 10.79 -15.88
CA LEU A 56 -8.15 9.96 -17.02
C LEU A 56 -9.58 9.41 -16.84
N SER A 57 -10.30 9.28 -17.95
CA SER A 57 -11.69 8.80 -17.97
C SER A 57 -11.80 7.35 -17.53
N ALA A 58 -10.91 6.49 -18.02
CA ALA A 58 -10.84 5.09 -17.62
C ALA A 58 -9.97 4.91 -16.36
N PRO A 59 -10.31 3.97 -15.46
CA PRO A 59 -9.39 3.53 -14.43
C PRO A 59 -8.22 2.75 -15.06
N PHE A 60 -7.06 2.78 -14.41
CA PHE A 60 -5.92 1.94 -14.78
C PHE A 60 -6.22 0.45 -14.57
N ALA A 61 -6.88 0.15 -13.44
CA ALA A 61 -7.37 -1.17 -13.09
C ALA A 61 -8.60 -1.04 -12.18
N SER A 62 -9.48 -2.05 -12.22
CA SER A 62 -10.61 -2.19 -11.30
C SER A 62 -10.54 -3.58 -10.69
N LEU A 63 -10.39 -3.64 -9.37
CA LEU A 63 -10.29 -4.87 -8.59
C LEU A 63 -11.61 -5.12 -7.85
N THR A 64 -12.00 -6.40 -7.73
CA THR A 64 -13.08 -6.79 -6.83
C THR A 64 -12.53 -6.90 -5.41
N VAL A 65 -12.98 -6.01 -4.52
CA VAL A 65 -12.49 -5.89 -3.15
C VAL A 65 -13.64 -5.93 -2.13
N ASP A 66 -13.37 -6.36 -0.90
CA ASP A 66 -14.23 -5.99 0.24
C ASP A 66 -13.90 -4.53 0.61
N SER A 67 -14.91 -3.66 0.65
CA SER A 67 -14.77 -2.23 0.96
C SER A 67 -15.45 -1.83 2.27
N SER A 68 -15.73 -2.80 3.15
CA SER A 68 -16.36 -2.57 4.45
C SER A 68 -15.38 -1.94 5.45
N GLY A 69 -15.80 -0.87 6.14
CA GLY A 69 -14.97 -0.21 7.16
C GLY A 69 -13.70 0.41 6.55
N GLU A 70 -12.53 -0.03 7.00
CA GLU A 70 -11.21 0.38 6.47
C GLU A 70 -10.70 -0.58 5.38
N ARG A 71 -11.48 -1.59 4.97
CA ARG A 71 -11.10 -2.52 3.89
C ARG A 71 -11.20 -1.83 2.53
N GLY A 72 -10.50 -2.36 1.54
CA GLY A 72 -10.59 -1.89 0.16
C GLY A 72 -9.29 -2.06 -0.61
N LEU A 73 -9.09 -1.25 -1.63
CA LEU A 73 -7.77 -1.01 -2.22
C LEU A 73 -7.07 0.07 -1.37
N LEU A 74 -5.95 -0.25 -0.73
CA LEU A 74 -5.39 0.55 0.38
C LEU A 74 -3.95 0.99 0.17
N GLY A 75 -3.19 0.37 -0.73
CA GLY A 75 -1.79 0.70 -0.94
C GLY A 75 -1.38 0.61 -2.39
N ILE A 76 -0.40 1.41 -2.78
CA ILE A 76 0.27 1.36 -4.08
C ILE A 76 1.76 1.66 -3.93
N ALA A 77 2.60 0.92 -4.66
CA ALA A 77 4.02 1.20 -4.81
C ALA A 77 4.49 0.88 -6.24
N PHE A 78 5.42 1.66 -6.76
CA PHE A 78 6.07 1.36 -8.05
C PHE A 78 7.36 0.58 -7.81
N ASP A 79 7.61 -0.42 -8.67
CA ASP A 79 8.90 -1.10 -8.68
C ASP A 79 10.03 -0.07 -8.93
N PRO A 80 11.19 -0.16 -8.26
CA PRO A 80 12.32 0.74 -8.52
C PRO A 80 12.76 0.72 -10.00
N ASN A 81 12.51 -0.37 -10.72
CA ASN A 81 12.82 -0.51 -12.14
C ASN A 81 11.60 -0.28 -13.06
N PHE A 82 10.55 0.40 -12.59
CA PHE A 82 9.30 0.63 -13.34
C PHE A 82 9.49 1.16 -14.76
N ALA A 83 10.51 1.99 -14.99
CA ALA A 83 10.84 2.51 -16.32
C ALA A 83 11.16 1.40 -17.36
N THR A 84 11.56 0.22 -16.89
CA THR A 84 11.93 -0.94 -17.72
C THR A 84 10.95 -2.11 -17.61
N ASN A 85 10.49 -2.44 -16.40
CA ASN A 85 9.63 -3.60 -16.17
C ASN A 85 8.14 -3.27 -16.11
N HIS A 86 7.79 -1.98 -15.95
CA HIS A 86 6.42 -1.50 -15.84
C HIS A 86 5.63 -2.14 -14.69
N TYR A 87 6.31 -2.57 -13.62
CA TYR A 87 5.68 -3.21 -12.47
C TYR A 87 5.24 -2.21 -11.39
N LEU A 88 4.01 -2.38 -10.93
CA LEU A 88 3.49 -1.73 -9.75
C LEU A 88 2.77 -2.74 -8.87
N TYR A 89 2.73 -2.44 -7.58
CA TYR A 89 2.20 -3.30 -6.54
C TYR A 89 1.03 -2.59 -5.88
N VAL A 90 0.01 -3.36 -5.50
CA VAL A 90 -1.14 -2.88 -4.76
C VAL A 90 -1.40 -3.75 -3.55
N TYR A 91 -1.82 -3.13 -2.46
CA TYR A 91 -2.31 -3.79 -1.24
C TYR A 91 -3.82 -3.63 -1.18
N TYR A 92 -4.55 -4.73 -0.98
CA TYR A 92 -6.01 -4.67 -0.90
C TYR A 92 -6.64 -5.84 -0.16
N THR A 93 -7.90 -5.67 0.23
CA THR A 93 -8.71 -6.70 0.88
C THR A 93 -9.50 -7.52 -0.14
N VAL A 94 -9.30 -8.84 -0.14
CA VAL A 94 -9.98 -9.78 -1.02
C VAL A 94 -11.44 -9.96 -0.63
N ALA A 95 -12.35 -9.87 -1.59
CA ALA A 95 -13.79 -9.97 -1.35
C ALA A 95 -14.29 -11.41 -1.07
N THR A 96 -13.58 -12.41 -1.57
CA THR A 96 -13.99 -13.82 -1.45
C THR A 96 -13.54 -14.41 -0.12
N SER A 97 -14.43 -15.14 0.54
CA SER A 97 -14.11 -15.85 1.78
C SER A 97 -13.06 -16.96 1.56
N PRO A 98 -12.08 -17.12 2.47
CA PRO A 98 -11.87 -16.31 3.67
C PRO A 98 -11.35 -14.91 3.31
N ILE A 99 -11.88 -13.87 3.96
CA ILE A 99 -11.47 -12.48 3.71
C ILE A 99 -10.07 -12.28 4.29
N HIS A 100 -9.14 -11.78 3.48
CA HIS A 100 -7.75 -11.49 3.86
C HIS A 100 -7.26 -10.27 3.08
N ASN A 101 -6.17 -9.67 3.56
CA ASN A 101 -5.43 -8.68 2.79
C ASN A 101 -4.38 -9.39 1.92
N ARG A 102 -4.01 -8.79 0.79
CA ARG A 102 -2.95 -9.30 -0.07
C ARG A 102 -2.18 -8.20 -0.78
N VAL A 103 -0.99 -8.55 -1.22
CA VAL A 103 -0.20 -7.75 -2.15
C VAL A 103 -0.16 -8.44 -3.51
N SER A 104 -0.55 -7.71 -4.55
CA SER A 104 -0.44 -8.15 -5.94
C SER A 104 0.40 -7.19 -6.76
N ARG A 105 1.10 -7.71 -7.77
CA ARG A 105 1.81 -6.95 -8.79
C ARG A 105 1.01 -6.95 -10.09
N PHE A 106 0.99 -5.82 -10.77
CA PHE A 106 0.46 -5.66 -12.12
C PHE A 106 1.54 -5.16 -13.07
N THR A 107 1.38 -5.45 -14.36
CA THR A 107 2.24 -4.90 -15.41
C THR A 107 1.48 -3.82 -16.16
N ALA A 108 2.04 -2.61 -16.25
CA ALA A 108 1.44 -1.52 -17.00
C ALA A 108 1.69 -1.66 -18.51
N ALA A 109 0.68 -1.31 -19.31
CA ALA A 109 0.78 -1.03 -20.73
C ALA A 109 0.23 0.39 -20.97
N GLY A 110 1.11 1.38 -20.89
CA GLY A 110 0.70 2.79 -20.92
C GLY A 110 -0.16 3.14 -19.72
N ASP A 111 -1.38 3.63 -19.96
CA ASP A 111 -2.31 4.14 -18.95
C ASP A 111 -3.27 3.07 -18.39
N ALA A 112 -3.03 1.78 -18.67
CA ALA A 112 -3.82 0.66 -18.15
C ALA A 112 -2.95 -0.53 -17.72
N ALA A 113 -3.46 -1.39 -16.84
CA ALA A 113 -2.85 -2.68 -16.57
C ALA A 113 -3.04 -3.63 -17.78
N ILE A 114 -2.02 -4.45 -18.08
CA ILE A 114 -2.17 -5.55 -19.03
C ILE A 114 -3.23 -6.53 -18.47
N PRO A 115 -4.28 -6.87 -19.24
CA PRO A 115 -5.30 -7.82 -18.79
C PRO A 115 -4.68 -9.16 -18.38
N GLY A 116 -5.05 -9.65 -17.19
CA GLY A 116 -4.53 -10.92 -16.66
C GLY A 116 -3.08 -10.88 -16.17
N SER A 117 -2.44 -9.70 -16.10
CA SER A 117 -1.05 -9.58 -15.62
C SER A 117 -0.90 -9.58 -14.10
N GLU A 118 -2.00 -9.75 -13.36
CA GLU A 118 -1.95 -9.85 -11.90
C GLU A 118 -1.08 -11.04 -11.48
N ALA A 119 -0.07 -10.77 -10.66
CA ALA A 119 0.70 -11.77 -9.96
C ALA A 119 0.54 -11.56 -8.46
N ILE A 120 0.07 -12.59 -7.74
CA ILE A 120 -0.02 -12.54 -6.28
C ILE A 120 1.39 -12.64 -5.71
N ILE A 121 1.78 -11.63 -4.91
CA ILE A 121 3.12 -11.51 -4.33
C ILE A 121 3.14 -12.01 -2.89
N LEU A 122 2.08 -11.71 -2.13
CA LEU A 122 1.95 -12.15 -0.75
C LEU A 122 0.48 -12.28 -0.38
N GLU A 123 0.10 -13.46 0.10
CA GLU A 123 -1.16 -13.66 0.84
C GLU A 123 -0.92 -13.46 2.33
N LEU A 124 -1.77 -12.66 2.98
CA LEU A 124 -1.75 -12.44 4.43
C LEU A 124 -2.75 -13.35 5.14
N ASP A 125 -2.66 -13.39 6.46
CA ASP A 125 -3.59 -14.14 7.30
C ASP A 125 -5.04 -13.71 7.08
N ASN A 126 -5.95 -14.66 7.29
CA ASN A 126 -7.39 -14.40 7.28
C ASN A 126 -7.76 -13.36 8.35
N LEU A 127 -8.59 -12.40 7.95
CA LEU A 127 -9.15 -11.42 8.86
C LEU A 127 -10.32 -12.02 9.64
N SER A 128 -10.52 -11.50 10.85
CA SER A 128 -11.72 -11.71 11.63
C SER A 128 -12.92 -10.95 11.04
N SER A 129 -14.02 -10.88 11.78
CA SER A 129 -15.14 -10.00 11.43
C SER A 129 -14.81 -8.51 11.57
N ALA A 130 -13.71 -8.13 12.22
CA ALA A 130 -13.29 -6.75 12.35
C ALA A 130 -12.93 -6.16 10.98
N THR A 131 -13.46 -4.97 10.70
CA THR A 131 -13.28 -4.25 9.44
C THR A 131 -12.29 -3.09 9.56
N ASN A 132 -11.69 -2.89 10.74
CA ASN A 132 -10.68 -1.89 11.05
C ASN A 132 -9.30 -2.52 11.31
N HIS A 133 -8.29 -1.66 11.36
CA HIS A 133 -6.89 -1.98 11.54
C HIS A 133 -6.37 -2.90 10.42
N ASN A 134 -6.63 -2.52 9.17
CA ASN A 134 -6.19 -3.29 7.99
C ASN A 134 -4.76 -2.90 7.53
N GLY A 135 -4.28 -1.72 7.91
CA GLY A 135 -3.01 -1.17 7.41
C GLY A 135 -3.07 -0.90 5.92
N GLY A 136 -1.99 -1.22 5.20
CA GLY A 136 -1.96 -1.17 3.73
C GLY A 136 -0.87 -0.28 3.15
N ALA A 137 -0.08 0.39 3.99
CA ALA A 137 1.09 1.11 3.52
C ALA A 137 2.10 0.14 2.86
N ILE A 138 2.50 0.43 1.62
CA ILE A 138 3.54 -0.31 0.91
C ILE A 138 4.54 0.64 0.27
N HIS A 139 5.83 0.31 0.35
CA HIS A 139 6.91 1.17 -0.17
C HIS A 139 8.17 0.36 -0.46
N PHE A 140 8.89 0.68 -1.52
CA PHE A 140 10.23 0.11 -1.77
C PHE A 140 11.29 0.90 -1.00
N GLY A 141 11.98 0.24 -0.07
CA GLY A 141 13.08 0.85 0.66
C GLY A 141 14.33 1.07 -0.19
N PRO A 142 15.32 1.83 0.32
CA PRO A 142 16.60 2.07 -0.37
C PRO A 142 17.43 0.80 -0.57
N ASP A 143 17.13 -0.28 0.15
CA ASP A 143 17.70 -1.61 -0.01
C ASP A 143 17.02 -2.44 -1.13
N GLY A 144 16.10 -1.83 -1.88
CA GLY A 144 15.36 -2.47 -2.97
C GLY A 144 14.34 -3.51 -2.51
N LYS A 145 13.99 -3.53 -1.22
CA LYS A 145 12.97 -4.45 -0.67
C LYS A 145 11.63 -3.76 -0.58
N LEU A 146 10.55 -4.53 -0.74
CA LEU A 146 9.19 -4.07 -0.52
C LEU A 146 8.85 -4.19 0.97
N TYR A 147 8.55 -3.05 1.58
CA TYR A 147 8.06 -2.95 2.95
C TYR A 147 6.54 -2.86 2.94
N ILE A 148 5.89 -3.59 3.85
CA ILE A 148 4.43 -3.70 3.94
C ILE A 148 4.02 -3.50 5.39
N GLY A 149 3.20 -2.50 5.65
CA GLY A 149 2.57 -2.25 6.95
C GLY A 149 1.24 -2.98 7.06
N VAL A 150 1.16 -3.97 7.96
CA VAL A 150 -0.03 -4.79 8.18
C VAL A 150 -0.62 -4.47 9.54
N GLY A 151 -1.91 -4.12 9.60
CA GLY A 151 -2.60 -3.86 10.85
C GLY A 151 -2.94 -5.15 11.62
N GLU A 152 -3.27 -5.02 12.91
CA GLU A 152 -3.49 -6.17 13.81
C GLU A 152 -4.93 -6.74 13.77
N ASN A 153 -5.83 -6.12 13.01
CA ASN A 153 -7.24 -6.48 12.83
C ASN A 153 -8.07 -6.51 14.13
N ALA A 154 -7.87 -5.49 14.98
CA ALA A 154 -8.55 -5.25 16.27
C ALA A 154 -8.38 -6.34 17.34
N ASN A 155 -7.37 -7.20 17.19
CA ASN A 155 -6.82 -8.07 18.21
C ASN A 155 -5.34 -7.74 18.48
N GLY A 156 -5.06 -6.88 19.46
CA GLY A 156 -3.72 -6.42 19.79
C GLY A 156 -2.71 -7.53 20.12
N ALA A 157 -3.14 -8.73 20.53
CA ALA A 157 -2.25 -9.86 20.75
C ALA A 157 -1.54 -10.30 19.46
N ASN A 158 -2.17 -10.08 18.30
CA ASN A 158 -1.56 -10.33 16.99
C ASN A 158 -0.26 -9.55 16.83
N SER A 159 -0.22 -8.28 17.25
CA SER A 159 0.95 -7.40 17.07
C SER A 159 2.24 -7.96 17.71
N GLN A 160 2.12 -8.78 18.76
CA GLN A 160 3.24 -9.30 19.55
C GLN A 160 3.72 -10.69 19.14
N THR A 161 2.87 -11.51 18.51
CA THR A 161 3.24 -12.87 18.13
C THR A 161 4.02 -12.94 16.81
N LEU A 162 4.89 -13.94 16.67
CA LEU A 162 5.58 -14.31 15.41
C LEU A 162 4.83 -15.39 14.62
N SER A 163 3.66 -15.83 15.08
CA SER A 163 2.88 -16.90 14.46
C SER A 163 1.96 -16.42 13.33
N ASN A 164 1.84 -15.10 13.12
CA ASN A 164 1.07 -14.49 12.04
C ASN A 164 1.71 -13.16 11.58
N LEU A 165 1.21 -12.61 10.47
CA LEU A 165 1.68 -11.38 9.84
C LEU A 165 0.88 -10.14 10.27
N LEU A 166 -0.09 -10.27 11.17
CA LEU A 166 -0.95 -9.18 11.61
C LEU A 166 -0.24 -8.27 12.63
N GLY A 167 -0.33 -6.96 12.45
CA GLY A 167 0.32 -5.97 13.32
C GLY A 167 1.84 -5.92 13.16
N LYS A 168 2.32 -5.92 11.91
CA LYS A 168 3.74 -6.09 11.56
C LYS A 168 4.19 -5.08 10.52
N MET A 169 5.49 -4.78 10.55
CA MET A 169 6.19 -4.38 9.33
C MET A 169 6.74 -5.65 8.69
N LEU A 170 6.45 -5.88 7.41
CA LEU A 170 7.05 -6.94 6.63
C LEU A 170 8.10 -6.37 5.68
N ARG A 171 9.10 -7.19 5.33
CA ARG A 171 10.14 -6.90 4.34
C ARG A 171 10.32 -8.12 3.43
N ILE A 172 10.04 -7.95 2.15
CA ILE A 172 10.14 -8.99 1.12
C ILE A 172 10.89 -8.49 -0.13
N ASN A 173 11.37 -9.39 -0.98
CA ASN A 173 11.85 -9.04 -2.32
C ASN A 173 10.65 -8.71 -3.24
N SER A 174 10.92 -8.06 -4.37
CA SER A 174 9.91 -7.69 -5.38
C SER A 174 9.16 -8.89 -5.97
N ASP A 175 9.74 -10.08 -5.94
CA ASP A 175 9.13 -11.33 -6.39
C ASP A 175 8.37 -12.10 -5.29
N GLY A 176 8.30 -11.55 -4.06
CA GLY A 176 7.67 -12.18 -2.91
C GLY A 176 8.59 -13.10 -2.10
N SER A 177 9.81 -13.37 -2.58
CA SER A 177 10.78 -14.15 -1.81
C SER A 177 11.23 -13.40 -0.55
N ILE A 178 11.55 -14.13 0.51
CA ILE A 178 11.86 -13.56 1.82
C ILE A 178 13.37 -13.41 2.00
N PRO A 179 13.89 -12.20 2.23
CA PRO A 179 15.30 -11.99 2.54
C PRO A 179 15.76 -12.78 3.77
N THR A 180 16.88 -13.49 3.66
CA THR A 180 17.44 -14.33 4.74
C THR A 180 18.07 -13.51 5.87
N ASP A 181 18.32 -12.23 5.64
CA ASP A 181 18.81 -11.24 6.60
C ASP A 181 17.70 -10.59 7.44
N ASN A 182 16.43 -11.01 7.27
CA ASN A 182 15.35 -10.54 8.15
C ASN A 182 15.60 -10.97 9.61
N PRO A 183 15.29 -10.11 10.60
CA PRO A 183 15.69 -10.30 12.00
C PRO A 183 15.09 -11.54 12.66
N PHE A 184 13.89 -11.96 12.22
CA PHE A 184 13.20 -13.13 12.73
C PHE A 184 13.29 -14.34 11.81
N TYR A 185 14.14 -14.30 10.78
CA TYR A 185 14.19 -15.35 9.76
C TYR A 185 14.45 -16.73 10.40
N ASN A 186 15.39 -16.83 11.33
CA ASN A 186 15.76 -18.11 11.95
C ASN A 186 14.79 -18.60 13.04
N THR A 187 13.96 -17.71 13.59
CA THR A 187 13.03 -18.04 14.69
C THR A 187 11.60 -18.23 14.21
N ALA A 188 11.19 -17.55 13.14
CA ALA A 188 9.88 -17.68 12.52
C ALA A 188 9.85 -18.82 11.47
N THR A 189 8.66 -19.15 10.98
CA THR A 189 8.44 -20.22 9.99
C THR A 189 7.60 -19.72 8.82
N GLY A 190 7.76 -20.33 7.64
CA GLY A 190 7.01 -19.97 6.44
C GLY A 190 7.06 -18.47 6.12
N SER A 191 5.89 -17.90 5.80
CA SER A 191 5.75 -16.48 5.47
C SER A 191 6.06 -15.55 6.64
N ASN A 192 5.98 -16.02 7.90
CA ASN A 192 6.30 -15.22 9.08
C ASN A 192 7.79 -14.81 9.15
N ARG A 193 8.64 -15.40 8.31
CA ARG A 193 10.02 -14.94 8.11
C ARG A 193 10.11 -13.57 7.43
N ALA A 194 9.02 -13.09 6.82
CA ALA A 194 8.91 -11.75 6.27
C ALA A 194 8.86 -10.64 7.34
N ILE A 195 8.64 -10.99 8.61
CA ILE A 195 8.55 -10.00 9.69
C ILE A 195 9.88 -9.26 9.82
N TRP A 196 9.79 -7.93 9.72
CA TRP A 196 10.88 -6.98 9.94
C TRP A 196 10.75 -6.31 11.31
N ALA A 197 9.54 -5.92 11.71
CA ALA A 197 9.26 -5.31 13.01
C ALA A 197 7.88 -5.73 13.58
N LEU A 198 7.76 -5.66 14.91
CA LEU A 198 6.58 -6.03 15.71
C LEU A 198 5.88 -4.80 16.32
N GLY A 199 4.69 -5.02 16.89
CA GLY A 199 4.04 -4.07 17.79
C GLY A 199 3.23 -2.97 17.11
N LEU A 200 2.89 -3.14 15.83
CA LEU A 200 2.12 -2.15 15.08
C LEU A 200 0.62 -2.38 15.28
N ALA A 201 -0.11 -1.30 15.57
CA ALA A 201 -1.58 -1.32 15.59
C ALA A 201 -2.14 -1.12 14.17
N VAL A 202 -1.78 0.01 13.55
CA VAL A 202 -2.16 0.36 12.17
C VAL A 202 -0.99 1.11 11.51
N VAL A 203 -0.75 0.87 10.22
CA VAL A 203 0.24 1.59 9.41
C VAL A 203 -0.42 2.03 8.11
N ASN A 204 -0.65 3.34 7.97
CA ASN A 204 -1.37 3.93 6.85
C ASN A 204 -0.44 4.56 5.81
N GLU A 205 0.77 4.97 6.20
CA GLU A 205 1.76 5.57 5.30
C GLU A 205 3.20 5.15 5.68
N LEU A 206 4.06 5.04 4.67
CA LEU A 206 5.50 4.82 4.83
C LEU A 206 6.27 5.82 3.98
N VAL A 207 7.21 6.53 4.61
CA VAL A 207 8.06 7.53 3.95
C VAL A 207 9.53 7.15 4.16
N SER A 208 10.31 7.06 3.09
CA SER A 208 11.77 6.93 3.20
C SER A 208 12.40 8.30 3.42
N ASN A 209 13.22 8.43 4.46
CA ASN A 209 13.94 9.67 4.74
C ASN A 209 15.37 9.57 4.19
N VAL A 210 15.71 10.36 3.16
CA VAL A 210 17.02 10.32 2.48
C VAL A 210 18.12 11.00 3.33
N ALA A 211 17.79 11.60 4.49
CA ALA A 211 18.69 12.47 5.23
C ALA A 211 19.08 12.02 6.66
N VAL A 212 18.76 10.79 7.10
CA VAL A 212 19.10 10.33 8.47
C VAL A 212 20.35 9.43 8.45
N PRO A 213 21.34 9.63 9.34
CA PRO A 213 22.50 8.74 9.45
C PRO A 213 22.10 7.28 9.72
N PRO A 214 22.93 6.30 9.34
CA PRO A 214 22.56 4.89 9.06
C PRO A 214 22.03 4.06 10.25
N ILE A 215 21.83 4.66 11.41
CA ILE A 215 21.27 4.02 12.61
C ILE A 215 19.72 4.04 12.63
N PHE A 216 19.07 4.77 11.72
CA PHE A 216 17.61 4.76 11.56
C PHE A 216 17.22 4.59 10.09
N ASN A 217 17.44 3.41 9.51
CA ASN A 217 17.00 3.07 8.16
C ASN A 217 15.58 2.47 8.12
N ILE A 218 14.78 2.68 9.16
CA ILE A 218 13.36 2.35 9.14
C ILE A 218 12.66 3.49 8.39
N PRO A 219 11.82 3.22 7.37
CA PRO A 219 10.94 4.24 6.82
C PRO A 219 10.21 4.93 7.97
N VAL A 220 10.18 6.27 7.98
CA VAL A 220 9.50 7.02 9.03
C VAL A 220 8.03 6.60 8.99
N ILE A 221 7.60 5.97 10.09
CA ILE A 221 6.22 5.54 10.28
C ILE A 221 5.42 6.78 10.66
N GLY A 222 4.70 7.34 9.70
CA GLY A 222 3.63 8.28 10.00
C GLY A 222 2.44 7.50 10.54
N VAL A 223 2.17 7.63 11.85
CA VAL A 223 0.87 7.24 12.41
C VAL A 223 0.02 8.50 12.38
N ALA A 224 -0.95 8.55 11.47
CA ALA A 224 -2.04 9.51 11.49
C ALA A 224 -3.30 8.82 12.00
#